data_AF-B4G2N9-F1
#
_entry.id   AF-B4G2N9-F1
#
_cell.length_a   1.000
_cell.length_b   1.000
_cell.length_c   1.000
_cell.angle_alpha   90.00
_cell.angle_beta   90.00
_cell.angle_gamma   90.00
#
_symmetry.space_group_name_H-M   'P 1'
#
loop_
_entity.id
_entity.type
_entity.pdbx_description
1 polymer ?
#
loop_
_entity_poly.entity_id
_entity_poly.type
_entity_poly.pdbx_seq_one_letter_code
_entity_poly.pdbx_strand_id
1 'polypeptide(L)' 'MKYRVVCALNALDAHVLRTFASQCVMRMYNCKYQKDYRILSERACEIITHDELNTLLGNVLEK' A
#
# COMPACT_ATOMS: atom_id res chain seq x y z
N MET A 1 8.18 19.81 -3.80
CA MET A 1 7.49 18.52 -3.60
C MET A 1 8.47 17.53 -2.96
N LYS A 2 8.14 16.93 -1.82
CA LYS A 2 9.01 15.92 -1.18
C LYS A 2 8.60 14.55 -1.72
N TYR A 3 9.54 13.80 -2.30
CA TYR A 3 9.29 12.44 -2.76
C TYR A 3 8.96 11.56 -1.54
N ARG A 4 7.73 11.05 -1.48
CA ARG A 4 7.25 10.18 -0.40
C ARG A 4 6.55 8.98 -1.03
N VAL A 5 7.30 7.90 -1.15
CA VAL A 5 6.75 6.62 -1.62
C VAL A 5 5.80 6.04 -0.57
N VAL A 6 4.87 5.22 -1.02
CA VAL A 6 3.96 4.49 -0.13
C VAL A 6 3.90 3.03 -0.55
N CYS A 7 3.88 2.13 0.43
CA CYS A 7 3.55 0.74 0.23
C CYS A 7 2.05 0.58 0.44
N ALA A 8 1.39 -0.06 -0.51
CA ALA A 8 -0.05 -0.29 -0.44
C ALA A 8 -0.41 -1.75 -0.71
N LEU A 9 -1.47 -2.20 -0.06
CA LEU A 9 -2.08 -3.51 -0.21
C LEU A 9 -3.35 -3.39 -1.03
N ASN A 10 -3.55 -4.26 -2.02
CA ASN A 10 -4.84 -4.36 -2.68
C ASN A 10 -5.86 -5.05 -1.75
N ALA A 11 -6.91 -4.34 -1.34
CA ALA A 11 -7.94 -4.90 -0.46
C ALA A 11 -8.75 -6.04 -1.12
N LEU A 12 -8.81 -6.07 -2.45
CA LEU A 12 -9.47 -7.13 -3.22
C LEU A 12 -8.62 -8.39 -3.34
N ASP A 13 -7.30 -8.23 -3.33
CA ASP A 13 -6.32 -9.30 -3.49
C ASP A 13 -5.32 -9.17 -2.34
N ALA A 14 -5.71 -9.62 -1.14
CA ALA A 14 -5.06 -9.35 0.15
C ALA A 14 -3.58 -9.78 0.29
N HIS A 15 -2.92 -10.17 -0.79
CA HIS A 15 -1.51 -10.56 -0.85
C HIS A 15 -0.72 -9.78 -1.90
N VAL A 16 -1.35 -8.85 -2.64
CA VAL A 16 -0.66 -8.02 -3.63
C VAL A 16 -0.23 -6.71 -2.99
N LEU A 17 1.07 -6.65 -2.68
CA LEU A 17 1.77 -5.44 -2.23
C LEU A 17 2.33 -4.68 -3.42
N ARG A 18 2.27 -3.35 -3.36
CA ARG A 18 2.87 -2.50 -4.38
C ARG A 18 3.38 -1.17 -3.82
N THR A 19 4.59 -0.80 -4.21
CA THR A 19 5.15 0.52 -3.96
C THR A 19 4.63 1.51 -5.00
N PHE A 20 4.14 2.66 -4.54
CA PHE A 20 3.75 3.81 -5.36
C PHE A 20 4.64 5.01 -5.08
N ALA A 21 4.92 5.81 -6.11
CA ALA A 21 5.75 7.02 -6.00
C ALA A 21 5.15 8.09 -5.06
N SER A 22 3.83 8.06 -4.85
CA SER A 22 3.13 8.82 -3.81
C SER A 22 1.70 8.29 -3.60
N GLN A 23 1.06 8.74 -2.52
CA GLN A 23 -0.38 8.52 -2.30
C GLN A 23 -1.24 9.04 -3.46
N CYS A 24 -0.85 10.15 -4.10
CA CYS A 24 -1.59 10.69 -5.24
C CYS A 24 -1.58 9.72 -6.43
N VAL A 25 -0.41 9.18 -6.76
CA VAL A 25 -0.25 8.19 -7.84
C VAL A 25 -1.03 6.92 -7.53
N MET A 26 -1.04 6.46 -6.27
CA MET A 26 -1.85 5.32 -5.85
C MET A 26 -3.36 5.57 -6.06
N ARG A 27 -3.87 6.73 -5.65
CA ARG A 27 -5.30 7.10 -5.85
C ARG A 27 -5.66 7.17 -7.33
N MET A 28 -4.80 7.75 -8.16
CA MET A 28 -4.98 7.76 -9.62
C MET A 28 -5.02 6.34 -10.19
N TYR A 29 -4.13 5.46 -9.73
CA TYR A 29 -4.07 4.06 -10.16
C TYR A 29 -5.34 3.30 -9.80
N ASN A 30 -5.82 3.44 -8.56
CA ASN A 30 -7.08 2.86 -8.10
C ASN A 30 -8.25 3.26 -9.01
N CYS A 31 -8.36 4.56 -9.29
CA CYS A 31 -9.40 5.10 -10.16
C CYS A 31 -9.29 4.55 -11.61
N LYS A 32 -8.09 4.59 -12.18
CA LYS A 32 -7.86 4.18 -13.57
C LYS A 32 -8.10 2.68 -13.81
N TYR A 33 -7.72 1.83 -12.86
CA TYR A 33 -7.71 0.38 -13.02
C TYR A 33 -8.76 -0.35 -12.18
N GLN A 34 -9.68 0.38 -11.54
CA GLN A 34 -10.72 -0.19 -10.67
C GLN A 34 -10.11 -1.12 -9.60
N LYS A 35 -9.07 -0.62 -8.93
CA LYS A 35 -8.38 -1.32 -7.82
C LYS A 35 -8.65 -0.61 -6.50
N ASP A 36 -8.47 -1.32 -5.38
CA ASP A 36 -8.62 -0.77 -4.03
C ASP A 36 -7.31 -0.91 -3.23
N TYR A 37 -6.22 -0.32 -3.72
CA TYR A 37 -4.98 -0.26 -2.94
C TYR A 37 -5.15 0.68 -1.75
N ARG A 38 -4.85 0.17 -0.54
CA ARG A 38 -4.84 0.90 0.72
C ARG A 38 -3.42 1.01 1.26
N ILE A 39 -3.06 2.17 1.79
CA ILE A 39 -1.71 2.40 2.29
C ILE A 39 -1.47 1.56 3.53
N LEU A 40 -0.41 0.76 3.51
CA LEU A 40 0.13 0.06 4.67
C LEU A 40 1.20 0.91 5.37
N SER A 41 2.06 1.60 4.61
CA SER A 41 3.20 2.33 5.18
C SER A 41 3.68 3.46 4.27
N GLU A 42 4.24 4.53 4.86
CA GLU A 42 4.90 5.65 4.15
C GLU A 42 6.36 5.33 3.76
N ARG A 43 6.61 4.10 3.32
CA ARG A 43 7.90 3.61 2.80
C ARG A 43 7.66 2.60 1.69
N ALA A 44 8.71 2.23 0.97
CA ALA A 44 8.64 1.20 -0.06
C ALA A 44 8.35 -0.19 0.55
N CYS A 45 7.60 -1.04 -0.16
CA CYS A 45 7.24 -2.38 0.32
C CYS A 45 8.46 -3.29 0.51
N GLU A 46 9.52 -3.06 -0.27
CA GLU A 46 10.79 -3.80 -0.24
C GLU A 46 11.54 -3.64 1.10
N ILE A 47 11.20 -2.61 1.87
CA ILE A 47 11.81 -2.31 3.18
C ILE A 47 11.00 -2.97 4.31
N ILE A 48 9.80 -3.48 4.03
CA ILE A 48 8.92 -4.09 5.04
C ILE A 48 9.34 -5.55 5.23
N THR A 49 9.71 -5.93 6.44
CA THR A 49 10.01 -7.33 6.77
C THR A 49 8.74 -8.16 6.87
N HIS A 50 8.87 -9.49 6.83
CA HIS A 50 7.72 -10.38 6.98
C HIS A 50 6.99 -10.19 8.32
N ASP A 51 7.74 -9.99 9.40
CA ASP A 51 7.19 -9.76 10.75
C ASP A 51 6.43 -8.42 10.83
N GLU A 52 7.00 -7.37 10.22
CA GLU A 52 6.34 -6.06 10.13
C GLU A 52 5.06 -6.13 9.30
N LEU A 53 5.08 -6.90 8.21
CA LEU A 53 3.92 -7.06 7.33
C LEU A 53 2.72 -7.63 8.10
N ASN A 54 2.91 -8.69 8.89
CA ASN A 54 1.83 -9.31 9.66
C ASN A 54 1.17 -8.30 10.63
N THR A 55 1.98 -7.43 11.24
CA THR A 55 1.49 -6.36 12.12
C THR A 55 0.70 -5.30 11.34
N LEU A 56 1.21 -4.90 10.17
CA LEU A 56 0.57 -3.89 9.33
C LEU A 56 -0.74 -4.37 8.68
N LEU A 57 -0.82 -5.66 8.33
CA LEU A 57 -2.02 -6.27 7.76
C LEU A 57 -3.18 -6.30 8.76
N GLY A 58 -2.93 -6.65 10.03
CA GLY A 58 -3.96 -6.61 11.08
C GLY A 58 -4.60 -5.22 11.22
N ASN A 59 -3.78 -4.17 11.18
CA ASN A 59 -4.26 -2.78 11.31
C ASN A 59 -5.10 -2.28 10.12
N VAL A 60 -4.93 -2.87 8.93
CA VAL A 60 -5.64 -2.45 7.71
C VAL A 60 -6.89 -3.28 7.45
N LEU A 61 -6.93 -4.54 7.88
CA LEU A 61 -8.10 -5.42 7.73
C LEU A 61 -9.18 -5.21 8.81
N GLU A 62 -8.83 -4.62 9.96
CA GLU A 62 -9.78 -4.31 11.04
C GLU A 62 -10.52 -2.96 10.87
N LYS A 63 -10.25 -2.21 9.80
CA LYS A 63 -10.90 -0.92 9.48
C LYS A 63 -11.70 -0.95 8.18
#